data_AF-A0A2V9ZK32-F1
#
_entry.id   AF-A0A2V9ZK32-F1
#
_cell.length_a   1.000
_cell.length_b   1.000
_cell.length_c   1.000
_cell.angle_alpha   90.00
_cell.angle_beta   90.00
_cell.angle_gamma   90.00
#
_symmetry.space_group_name_H-M   'P 1'
#
loop_
_entity.id
_entity.type
_entity.pdbx_description
1 polymer ?
#
loop_
_entity_poly.entity_id
_entity_poly.type
_entity_poly.pdbx_seq_one_letter_code
_entity_poly.pdbx_strand_id
1 'polypeptide(L)'
;MLSSVPYRNQLNFTFDGLKQAASSVERLRNFRLRLETSSFPPGANDSMSQLARQTEERLKSALEDDLNTAQAQAAIFEMIRAANAAMDAGQVRQDETKPLLAALEKFDQIFGVLRDDDAARMKVILGWAQADGRSKDISKELLEAVGSAMLSDEQINKKLEQMEAARKARKFSESDAIRAELNAAGIIVEQGKGGARWKRK
;
A
#
# COMPACT_ATOMS: atom_id res chain seq x y z
N MET A 1 -6.57 -10.80 7.41
CA MET A 1 -6.74 -11.80 8.48
C MET A 1 -8.15 -12.36 8.51
N LEU A 2 -9.18 -11.53 8.67
CA LEU A 2 -10.56 -12.03 8.71
C LEU A 2 -10.99 -12.77 7.43
N SER A 3 -10.49 -12.33 6.28
CA SER A 3 -10.74 -12.94 4.98
C SER A 3 -9.69 -13.97 4.54
N SER A 4 -8.74 -14.37 5.39
CA SER A 4 -7.69 -15.34 4.99
C SER A 4 -8.15 -16.79 5.02
N VAL A 5 -9.34 -17.06 5.58
CA VAL A 5 -10.00 -18.37 5.57
C VAL A 5 -11.45 -18.18 5.10
N PRO A 6 -12.08 -19.19 4.48
CA PRO A 6 -13.49 -19.15 4.13
C PRO A 6 -14.36 -18.82 5.35
N TYR A 7 -15.44 -18.05 5.14
CA TYR A 7 -16.30 -17.56 6.22
C TYR A 7 -16.96 -18.67 7.06
N ARG A 8 -17.05 -19.88 6.51
CA ARG A 8 -17.62 -21.07 7.17
C ARG A 8 -16.62 -21.77 8.10
N ASN A 9 -15.35 -21.40 8.04
CA ASN A 9 -14.28 -22.01 8.82
C ASN A 9 -13.96 -21.17 10.05
N GLN A 10 -13.56 -21.83 11.15
CA GLN A 10 -13.07 -21.13 12.32
C GLN A 10 -11.74 -20.44 12.02
N LEU A 11 -11.67 -19.13 12.28
CA LEU A 11 -10.43 -18.37 12.22
C LEU A 11 -9.68 -18.53 13.54
N ASN A 12 -8.46 -19.05 13.49
CA ASN A 12 -7.56 -19.00 14.62
C ASN A 12 -6.90 -17.62 14.71
N PHE A 13 -7.27 -16.83 15.72
CA PHE A 13 -6.68 -15.51 15.94
C PHE A 13 -5.30 -15.62 16.59
N THR A 14 -4.27 -15.10 15.92
CA THR A 14 -2.92 -14.95 16.47
C THR A 14 -2.35 -13.57 16.11
N PHE A 15 -1.50 -13.04 16.99
CA PHE A 15 -0.79 -11.78 16.72
C PHE A 15 0.14 -11.88 15.51
N ASP A 16 0.75 -13.04 15.29
CA ASP A 16 1.58 -13.26 14.10
C ASP A 16 0.74 -13.28 12.82
N GLY A 17 -0.47 -13.85 12.86
CA GLY A 17 -1.44 -13.77 11.75
C GLY A 17 -1.86 -12.33 11.45
N LEU A 18 -1.97 -11.48 12.47
CA LEU A 18 -2.24 -10.05 12.29
C LEU A 18 -1.06 -9.33 11.61
N LYS A 19 0.18 -9.59 12.06
CA LYS A 19 1.40 -9.04 11.42
C LYS A 19 1.53 -9.48 9.96
N GLN A 20 1.26 -10.75 9.67
CA GLN A 20 1.27 -11.28 8.30
C GLN A 20 0.20 -10.61 7.42
N ALA A 21 -0.98 -10.36 7.97
CA ALA A 21 -2.04 -9.64 7.27
C ALA A 21 -1.62 -8.18 6.97
N ALA A 22 -1.02 -7.48 7.93
CA ALA A 22 -0.50 -6.13 7.73
C ALA A 22 0.56 -6.11 6.62
N SER A 23 1.55 -7.02 6.65
CA SER A 23 2.55 -7.15 5.59
C SER A 23 1.93 -7.45 4.21
N SER A 24 0.84 -8.22 4.18
CA SER A 24 0.12 -8.51 2.93
C SER A 24 -0.57 -7.28 2.35
N VAL A 25 -1.17 -6.43 3.19
CA VAL A 25 -1.72 -5.13 2.78
C VAL A 25 -0.61 -4.20 2.29
N GLU A 26 0.52 -4.14 2.99
CA GLU A 26 1.66 -3.31 2.57
C GLU A 26 2.19 -3.74 1.19
N ARG A 27 2.30 -5.04 0.92
CA ARG A 27 2.71 -5.56 -0.40
C ARG A 27 1.78 -5.12 -1.53
N LEU A 28 0.46 -5.12 -1.29
CA LEU A 28 -0.54 -4.65 -2.26
C LEU A 28 -0.38 -3.15 -2.53
N ARG A 29 -0.26 -2.33 -1.48
CA ARG A 29 -0.06 -0.87 -1.60
C ARG A 29 1.27 -0.53 -2.28
N ASN A 30 2.36 -1.21 -1.91
CA ASN A 30 3.68 -1.03 -2.54
C ASN A 30 3.66 -1.39 -4.02
N PHE A 31 2.96 -2.46 -4.41
CA PHE A 31 2.81 -2.83 -5.82
C PHE A 31 2.06 -1.77 -6.62
N ARG A 32 0.93 -1.25 -6.08
CA ARG A 32 0.21 -0.12 -6.68
C ARG A 32 1.11 1.10 -6.88
N LEU A 33 1.79 1.53 -5.81
CA LEU A 33 2.70 2.66 -5.85
C LEU A 33 3.79 2.45 -6.91
N ARG A 34 4.34 1.23 -7.01
CA ARG A 34 5.35 0.89 -8.02
C ARG A 34 4.80 1.04 -9.44
N LEU A 35 3.58 0.58 -9.73
CA LEU A 35 2.95 0.73 -11.04
C LEU A 35 2.66 2.20 -11.39
N GLU A 36 2.17 2.98 -10.43
CA GLU A 36 1.78 4.39 -10.65
C GLU A 36 3.00 5.30 -10.85
N THR A 37 4.11 4.97 -10.20
CA THR A 37 5.25 5.88 -10.13
C THR A 37 6.40 5.47 -11.04
N SER A 38 6.60 4.18 -11.32
CA SER A 38 7.74 3.73 -12.13
C SER A 38 7.65 4.20 -13.59
N SER A 39 8.81 4.42 -14.20
CA SER A 39 8.91 4.75 -15.63
C SER A 39 9.05 3.46 -16.42
N PHE A 40 8.16 3.26 -17.38
CA PHE A 40 8.15 2.09 -18.26
C PHE A 40 8.36 2.53 -19.71
N PRO A 41 9.05 1.73 -20.54
CA PRO A 41 9.16 2.01 -21.97
C PRO A 41 7.78 2.07 -22.63
N PRO A 42 7.58 2.94 -23.65
CA PRO A 42 6.30 3.04 -24.35
C PRO A 42 5.95 1.75 -25.10
N GLY A 43 4.65 1.55 -25.33
CA GLY A 43 4.10 0.43 -26.08
C GLY A 43 3.38 -0.61 -25.22
N ALA A 44 3.15 -1.78 -25.81
CA ALA A 44 2.47 -2.91 -25.21
C ALA A 44 3.16 -4.23 -25.60
N ASN A 45 3.20 -5.20 -24.69
CA ASN A 45 3.74 -6.53 -24.94
C ASN A 45 2.68 -7.65 -24.74
N ASP A 46 1.41 -7.26 -24.52
CA ASP A 46 0.21 -8.06 -24.16
C ASP A 46 0.33 -9.03 -22.97
N SER A 47 1.54 -9.44 -22.59
CA SER A 47 1.84 -10.40 -21.52
C SER A 47 1.23 -10.01 -20.17
N MET A 48 1.37 -8.75 -19.77
CA MET A 48 0.83 -8.27 -18.51
C MET A 48 -0.67 -8.00 -18.61
N SER A 49 -1.15 -7.60 -19.79
CA SER A 49 -2.59 -7.48 -20.07
C SER A 49 -3.29 -8.84 -19.99
N GLN A 50 -2.65 -9.91 -20.46
CA GLN A 50 -3.15 -11.27 -20.35
C GLN A 50 -3.09 -11.76 -18.90
N LEU A 51 -1.98 -11.51 -18.20
CA LEU A 51 -1.85 -11.84 -16.78
C LEU A 51 -2.93 -11.15 -15.94
N ALA A 52 -3.22 -9.87 -16.18
CA ALA A 52 -4.29 -9.13 -15.52
C ALA A 52 -5.66 -9.77 -15.77
N ARG A 53 -6.00 -10.06 -17.03
CA ARG A 53 -7.27 -10.72 -17.41
C ARG A 53 -7.44 -12.08 -16.73
N GLN A 54 -6.42 -12.92 -16.76
CA GLN A 54 -6.43 -14.22 -16.08
C GLN A 54 -6.60 -14.08 -14.57
N THR A 55 -6.00 -13.04 -13.99
CA THR A 55 -6.13 -12.76 -12.55
C THR A 55 -7.57 -12.37 -12.23
N GLU A 56 -8.19 -11.48 -13.02
CA GLU A 56 -9.60 -11.10 -12.84
C GLU A 56 -10.55 -12.30 -12.97
N GLU A 57 -10.33 -13.18 -13.94
CA GLU A 57 -11.12 -14.41 -14.10
C GLU A 57 -10.97 -15.34 -12.89
N ARG A 58 -9.75 -15.54 -12.39
CA ARG A 58 -9.50 -16.37 -11.20
C ARG A 58 -10.08 -15.75 -9.93
N LEU A 59 -10.00 -14.43 -9.77
CA LEU A 59 -10.64 -13.70 -8.69
C LEU A 59 -12.16 -13.92 -8.70
N LYS A 60 -12.78 -13.74 -9.88
CA LYS A 60 -14.22 -13.92 -10.05
C LYS A 60 -14.64 -15.36 -9.76
N SER A 61 -13.98 -16.34 -10.39
CA SER A 61 -14.31 -17.75 -10.20
C SER A 61 -14.14 -18.21 -8.75
N ALA A 62 -13.11 -17.73 -8.04
CA ALA A 62 -12.92 -18.03 -6.62
C ALA A 62 -14.07 -17.48 -5.76
N LEU A 63 -14.58 -16.29 -6.08
CA LEU A 63 -15.68 -15.69 -5.31
C LEU A 63 -17.04 -16.28 -5.66
N GLU A 64 -17.23 -16.73 -6.90
CA GLU A 64 -18.41 -17.50 -7.31
C GLU A 64 -18.46 -18.89 -6.63
N ASP A 65 -17.30 -19.44 -6.27
CA ASP A 65 -17.17 -20.67 -5.47
C ASP A 65 -17.21 -20.37 -3.96
N ASP A 66 -18.42 -20.26 -3.40
CA ASP A 66 -18.68 -20.09 -1.95
C ASP A 66 -17.86 -18.96 -1.29
N LEU A 67 -17.71 -17.82 -1.99
CA LEU A 67 -16.95 -16.66 -1.53
C LEU A 67 -15.53 -17.04 -1.06
N ASN A 68 -14.81 -17.86 -1.84
CA ASN A 68 -13.49 -18.34 -1.48
C ASN A 68 -12.42 -17.22 -1.56
N THR A 69 -12.36 -16.43 -0.49
CA THR A 69 -11.44 -15.30 -0.36
C THR A 69 -9.97 -15.72 -0.33
N ALA A 70 -9.66 -16.95 0.11
CA ALA A 70 -8.30 -17.47 0.14
C ALA A 70 -7.76 -17.70 -1.29
N GLN A 71 -8.55 -18.31 -2.17
CA GLN A 71 -8.18 -18.46 -3.58
C GLN A 71 -8.13 -17.12 -4.31
N ALA A 72 -9.05 -16.20 -4.01
CA ALA A 72 -8.99 -14.85 -4.55
C ALA A 72 -7.70 -14.12 -4.15
N GLN A 73 -7.30 -14.21 -2.87
CA GLN A 73 -6.02 -13.67 -2.41
C GLN A 73 -4.82 -14.33 -3.10
N ALA A 74 -4.85 -15.64 -3.32
CA ALA A 74 -3.79 -16.33 -4.04
C ALA A 74 -3.62 -15.78 -5.47
N ALA A 75 -4.72 -15.58 -6.20
CA ALA A 75 -4.70 -15.03 -7.56
C ALA A 75 -4.02 -13.65 -7.62
N ILE A 76 -4.38 -12.72 -6.73
CA ILE A 76 -3.77 -11.38 -6.75
C ILE A 76 -2.28 -11.42 -6.38
N PHE A 77 -1.87 -12.25 -5.41
CA PHE A 77 -0.47 -12.34 -5.02
C PHE A 77 0.40 -13.04 -6.07
N GLU A 78 -0.14 -13.99 -6.82
CA GLU A 78 0.52 -14.58 -7.99
C GLU A 78 0.76 -13.52 -9.08
N MET A 79 -0.26 -12.69 -9.38
CA MET A 79 -0.11 -11.55 -10.31
C MET A 79 0.99 -10.59 -9.87
N ILE A 80 0.97 -10.18 -8.59
CA ILE A 80 1.97 -9.26 -8.01
C ILE A 80 3.37 -9.84 -8.16
N ARG A 81 3.55 -11.14 -7.88
CA ARG A 81 4.86 -11.79 -8.01
C ARG A 81 5.35 -11.80 -9.46
N ALA A 82 4.52 -12.22 -10.39
CA ALA A 82 4.88 -12.31 -11.82
C ALA A 82 5.14 -10.92 -12.41
N ALA A 83 4.28 -9.94 -12.13
CA ALA A 83 4.44 -8.57 -12.61
C ALA A 83 5.69 -7.90 -12.03
N ASN A 84 6.00 -8.09 -10.73
CA ASN A 84 7.24 -7.58 -10.15
C ASN A 84 8.49 -8.15 -10.85
N ALA A 85 8.51 -9.47 -11.09
CA ALA A 85 9.63 -10.10 -11.81
C ALA A 85 9.77 -9.56 -13.24
N ALA A 86 8.66 -9.35 -13.96
CA ALA A 86 8.68 -8.77 -15.30
C ALA A 86 9.12 -7.29 -15.29
N MET A 87 8.75 -6.52 -14.27
CA MET A 87 9.21 -5.15 -14.08
C MET A 87 10.73 -5.12 -13.83
N ASP A 88 11.24 -6.00 -12.97
CA ASP A 88 12.68 -6.12 -12.67
C ASP A 88 13.48 -6.53 -13.91
N ALA A 89 12.89 -7.34 -14.79
CA ALA A 89 13.48 -7.75 -16.07
C ALA A 89 13.31 -6.71 -17.21
N GLY A 90 12.64 -5.57 -16.98
CA GLY A 90 12.38 -4.57 -18.01
C GLY A 90 11.41 -5.02 -19.11
N GLN A 91 10.57 -6.02 -18.83
CA GLN A 91 9.66 -6.64 -19.79
C GLN A 91 8.26 -6.00 -19.83
N VAL A 92 7.96 -5.12 -18.85
CA VAL A 92 6.69 -4.40 -18.76
C VAL A 92 6.76 -3.12 -19.60
N ARG A 93 5.68 -2.81 -20.30
CA ARG A 93 5.51 -1.55 -21.05
C ARG A 93 4.49 -0.63 -20.38
N GLN A 94 4.49 0.63 -20.78
CA GLN A 94 3.63 1.64 -20.17
C GLN A 94 2.14 1.31 -20.30
N ASP A 95 1.68 0.81 -21.45
CA ASP A 95 0.26 0.52 -21.67
C ASP A 95 -0.23 -0.70 -20.86
N GLU A 96 0.70 -1.55 -20.44
CA GLU A 96 0.46 -2.75 -19.63
C GLU A 96 0.23 -2.45 -18.14
N THR A 97 0.54 -1.24 -17.68
CA THR A 97 0.29 -0.83 -16.28
C THR A 97 -1.19 -0.68 -15.97
N LYS A 98 -1.99 -0.18 -16.93
CA LYS A 98 -3.42 0.10 -16.72
C LYS A 98 -4.23 -1.19 -16.44
N PRO A 99 -4.07 -2.29 -17.20
CA PRO A 99 -4.74 -3.55 -16.87
C PRO A 99 -4.36 -4.11 -15.50
N LEU A 100 -3.08 -4.02 -15.10
CA LEU A 100 -2.63 -4.48 -13.77
C LEU A 100 -3.27 -3.66 -12.64
N LEU A 101 -3.36 -2.34 -12.82
CA LEU A 101 -4.06 -1.45 -11.88
C LEU A 101 -5.56 -1.77 -11.83
N ALA A 102 -6.20 -2.00 -12.97
CA ALA A 102 -7.62 -2.35 -13.04
C ALA A 102 -7.92 -3.67 -12.29
N ALA A 103 -7.11 -4.71 -12.47
CA ALA A 103 -7.25 -5.96 -11.74
C ALA A 103 -7.08 -5.77 -10.21
N LEU A 104 -6.15 -4.89 -9.82
CA LEU A 104 -5.91 -4.54 -8.42
C LEU A 104 -7.08 -3.74 -7.82
N GLU A 105 -7.67 -2.81 -8.57
CA GLU A 105 -8.89 -2.09 -8.18
C GLU A 105 -10.10 -3.02 -8.03
N LYS A 106 -10.25 -4.00 -8.93
CA LYS A 106 -11.30 -5.02 -8.83
C LYS A 106 -11.18 -5.84 -7.55
N PHE A 107 -9.96 -6.23 -7.19
CA PHE A 107 -9.71 -6.86 -5.89
C PHE A 107 -10.11 -5.92 -4.74
N ASP A 108 -9.73 -4.64 -4.80
CA ASP A 108 -10.02 -3.69 -3.72
C ASP A 108 -11.50 -3.38 -3.53
N GLN A 109 -12.32 -3.44 -4.59
CA GLN A 109 -13.78 -3.29 -4.48
C GLN A 109 -14.42 -4.31 -3.53
N ILE A 110 -13.77 -5.46 -3.33
CA ILE A 110 -14.24 -6.53 -2.44
C ILE A 110 -13.54 -6.44 -1.07
N PHE A 111 -12.23 -6.20 -1.05
CA PHE A 111 -11.43 -6.30 0.18
C PHE A 111 -11.21 -4.97 0.91
N GLY A 112 -11.25 -3.82 0.21
CA GLY A 112 -11.15 -2.48 0.80
C GLY A 112 -9.86 -2.21 1.58
N VAL A 113 -8.71 -2.63 1.06
CA VAL A 113 -7.40 -2.61 1.73
C VAL A 113 -6.38 -1.66 1.10
N LEU A 114 -6.58 -1.19 -0.13
CA LEU A 114 -5.58 -0.38 -0.83
C LEU A 114 -5.56 1.09 -0.41
N ARG A 115 -6.69 1.61 0.08
CA ARG A 115 -6.73 2.98 0.57
C ARG A 115 -5.76 3.13 1.74
N ASP A 116 -4.83 4.08 1.62
CA ASP A 116 -3.92 4.45 2.71
C ASP A 116 -4.59 5.49 3.64
N ASP A 117 -5.61 5.04 4.37
CA ASP A 117 -6.34 5.86 5.35
C ASP A 117 -6.09 5.41 6.80
N ASP A 118 -5.05 4.61 7.04
CA ASP A 118 -4.72 4.05 8.36
C ASP A 118 -4.55 5.15 9.41
N ALA A 119 -3.83 6.21 9.06
CA ALA A 119 -3.65 7.41 9.89
C ALA A 119 -4.98 8.01 10.36
N ALA A 120 -5.92 8.17 9.42
CA ALA A 120 -7.22 8.75 9.69
C ALA A 120 -8.06 7.80 10.56
N ARG A 121 -8.06 6.51 10.26
CA ARG A 121 -8.75 5.49 11.06
C ARG A 121 -8.21 5.43 12.48
N MET A 122 -6.90 5.47 12.66
CA MET A 122 -6.30 5.45 13.99
C MET A 122 -6.65 6.71 14.80
N LYS A 123 -6.70 7.90 14.18
CA LYS A 123 -7.19 9.12 14.85
C LYS A 123 -8.64 8.98 15.32
N VAL A 124 -9.52 8.40 14.49
CA VAL A 124 -10.92 8.12 14.88
C VAL A 124 -10.98 7.15 16.06
N ILE A 125 -10.19 6.08 16.05
CA ILE A 125 -10.13 5.10 17.14
C ILE A 125 -9.67 5.75 18.45
N LEU A 126 -8.65 6.61 18.41
CA LEU A 126 -8.21 7.35 19.60
C LEU A 126 -9.31 8.26 20.14
N GLY A 127 -9.98 9.03 19.28
CA GLY A 127 -11.08 9.91 19.69
C GLY A 127 -12.23 9.15 20.33
N TRP A 128 -12.62 8.01 19.75
CA TRP A 128 -13.61 7.11 20.32
C TRP A 128 -13.18 6.55 21.69
N ALA A 129 -11.97 6.04 21.80
CA ALA A 129 -11.46 5.47 23.05
C ALA A 129 -11.35 6.51 24.17
N GLN A 130 -11.03 7.77 23.83
CA GLN A 130 -11.04 8.88 24.79
C GLN A 130 -12.48 9.22 25.25
N ALA A 131 -13.41 9.32 24.32
CA ALA A 131 -14.82 9.63 24.61
C ALA A 131 -15.47 8.54 25.48
N ASP A 132 -15.09 7.28 25.29
CA ASP A 132 -15.62 6.13 26.02
C ASP A 132 -14.88 5.84 27.35
N GLY A 133 -13.91 6.68 27.74
CA GLY A 133 -13.12 6.49 28.96
C GLY A 133 -12.16 5.29 28.91
N ARG A 134 -11.88 4.78 27.71
CA ARG A 134 -11.01 3.62 27.42
C ARG A 134 -9.58 3.98 27.05
N SER A 135 -9.15 5.22 27.33
CA SER A 135 -7.79 5.69 27.05
C SER A 135 -6.69 4.78 27.61
N LYS A 136 -6.95 4.08 28.72
CA LYS A 136 -6.02 3.13 29.35
C LYS A 136 -5.85 1.81 28.58
N ASP A 137 -6.79 1.46 27.71
CA ASP A 137 -6.74 0.24 26.89
C ASP A 137 -5.92 0.45 25.59
N ILE A 138 -5.55 1.71 25.31
CA ILE A 138 -4.81 2.08 24.11
C ILE A 138 -3.34 1.70 24.29
N SER A 139 -2.80 0.94 23.35
CA SER A 139 -1.39 0.56 23.39
C SER A 139 -0.47 1.77 23.12
N LYS A 140 0.72 1.74 23.73
CA LYS A 140 1.72 2.80 23.54
C LYS A 140 2.13 2.93 22.07
N GLU A 141 2.21 1.80 21.38
CA GLU A 141 2.53 1.71 19.95
C GLU A 141 1.49 2.43 19.09
N LEU A 142 0.19 2.34 19.43
CA LEU A 142 -0.86 3.06 18.71
C LEU A 142 -0.72 4.58 18.91
N LEU A 143 -0.41 5.02 20.13
CA LEU A 143 -0.20 6.45 20.43
C LEU A 143 1.01 7.01 19.67
N GLU A 144 2.11 6.25 19.64
CA GLU A 144 3.31 6.61 18.87
C GLU A 144 3.02 6.62 17.36
N ALA A 145 2.33 5.61 16.84
CA ALA A 145 1.97 5.50 15.43
C ALA A 145 0.97 6.59 14.98
N VAL A 146 0.05 7.03 15.83
CA VAL A 146 -0.78 8.21 15.51
C VAL A 146 0.02 9.49 15.57
N GLY A 147 0.93 9.62 16.54
CA GLY A 147 1.86 10.73 16.63
C GLY A 147 2.69 10.88 15.36
N SER A 148 3.16 9.78 14.78
CA SER A 148 3.89 9.77 13.51
C SER A 148 2.95 10.02 12.32
N ALA A 149 1.77 9.39 12.27
CA ALA A 149 0.76 9.55 11.22
C ALA A 149 0.02 10.90 11.21
N MET A 150 0.54 11.91 11.93
CA MET A 150 -0.02 13.26 12.01
C MET A 150 0.02 14.03 10.69
N LEU A 151 0.94 13.70 9.77
CA LEU A 151 1.07 14.38 8.47
C LEU A 151 0.08 13.80 7.44
N SER A 152 -0.83 14.65 6.96
CA SER A 152 -1.67 14.40 5.78
C SER A 152 -0.83 14.30 4.50
N ASP A 153 -1.36 13.64 3.46
CA ASP A 153 -0.68 13.53 2.16
C ASP A 153 -0.30 14.90 1.58
N GLU A 154 -1.17 15.90 1.75
CA GLU A 154 -0.91 17.28 1.34
C GLU A 154 0.28 17.90 2.11
N GLN A 155 0.36 17.67 3.42
CA GLN A 155 1.49 18.12 4.23
C GLN A 155 2.79 17.40 3.87
N ILE A 156 2.72 16.11 3.53
CA ILE A 156 3.88 15.33 3.07
C ILE A 156 4.37 15.85 1.73
N ASN A 157 3.47 16.02 0.75
CA ASN A 157 3.81 16.55 -0.57
C ASN A 157 4.43 17.95 -0.46
N LYS A 158 3.86 18.82 0.38
CA LYS A 158 4.42 20.15 0.66
C LYS A 158 5.82 20.08 1.29
N LYS A 159 6.05 19.17 2.23
CA LYS A 159 7.39 18.94 2.81
C LYS A 159 8.37 18.39 1.77
N LEU A 160 7.93 17.53 0.86
CA LEU A 160 8.79 17.04 -0.23
C LEU A 160 9.14 18.13 -1.23
N GLU A 161 8.20 19.01 -1.57
CA GLU A 161 8.48 20.20 -2.39
C GLU A 161 9.49 21.12 -1.71
N GLN A 162 9.35 21.36 -0.39
CA GLN A 162 10.32 22.13 0.39
C GLN A 162 11.70 21.46 0.41
N MET A 163 11.75 20.13 0.56
CA MET A 163 12.99 19.36 0.53
C MET A 163 13.68 19.47 -0.85
N GLU A 164 12.93 19.32 -1.94
CA GLU A 164 13.45 19.46 -3.31
C GLU A 164 13.90 20.90 -3.61
N ALA A 165 13.16 21.91 -3.13
CA ALA A 165 13.55 23.30 -3.23
C ALA A 165 14.85 23.59 -2.46
N ALA A 166 14.99 23.04 -1.25
CA ALA A 166 16.21 23.15 -0.43
C ALA A 166 17.41 22.52 -1.14
N ARG A 167 17.23 21.35 -1.78
CA ARG A 167 18.29 20.72 -2.59
C ARG A 167 18.68 21.53 -3.81
N LYS A 168 17.70 22.04 -4.56
CA LYS A 168 17.94 22.93 -5.72
C LYS A 168 18.69 24.19 -5.29
N ALA A 169 18.39 24.72 -4.12
CA ALA A 169 19.07 25.85 -3.50
C ALA A 169 20.41 25.50 -2.80
N ARG A 170 20.89 24.25 -2.90
CA ARG A 170 22.10 23.72 -2.24
C ARG A 170 22.12 23.86 -0.71
N LYS A 171 20.93 23.91 -0.10
CA LYS A 171 20.74 23.94 1.36
C LYS A 171 20.59 22.52 1.89
N PHE A 172 21.68 21.77 1.90
CA PHE A 172 21.67 20.35 2.23
C PHE A 172 21.24 20.07 3.69
N SER A 173 21.62 20.93 4.64
CA SER A 173 21.18 20.81 6.03
C SER A 173 19.66 20.97 6.20
N GLU A 174 19.04 21.92 5.49
CA GLU A 174 17.57 22.10 5.50
C GLU A 174 16.87 20.89 4.86
N SER A 175 17.40 20.36 3.75
CA SER A 175 16.90 19.13 3.12
C SER A 175 16.97 17.93 4.08
N ASP A 176 18.08 17.75 4.79
CA ASP A 176 18.26 16.63 5.72
C ASP A 176 17.38 16.75 6.96
N ALA A 177 17.15 17.97 7.46
CA ALA A 177 16.21 18.24 8.54
C ALA A 177 14.77 17.86 8.14
N ILE A 178 14.32 18.26 6.94
CA ILE A 178 12.98 17.90 6.45
C ILE A 178 12.86 16.38 6.25
N ARG A 179 13.91 15.72 5.76
CA ARG A 179 13.94 14.26 5.62
C ARG A 179 13.87 13.56 6.98
N ALA A 180 14.55 14.09 8.00
CA ALA A 180 14.49 13.58 9.36
C ALA A 180 13.09 13.76 9.98
N GLU A 181 12.44 14.91 9.76
CA GLU A 181 11.06 15.15 10.19
C GLU A 181 10.07 14.19 9.52
N LEU A 182 10.21 13.98 8.20
CA LEU A 182 9.40 13.00 7.47
C LEU A 182 9.63 11.59 8.03
N ASN A 183 10.88 11.17 8.22
CA ASN A 183 11.18 9.86 8.82
C ASN A 183 10.64 9.72 10.26
N ALA A 184 10.70 10.77 11.06
CA ALA A 184 10.15 10.81 12.42
C ALA A 184 8.62 10.72 12.43
N ALA A 185 7.98 11.30 11.41
CA ALA A 185 6.56 11.13 11.11
C ALA A 185 6.25 9.78 10.44
N GLY A 186 7.18 8.83 10.44
CA GLY A 186 6.97 7.52 9.83
C GLY A 186 6.84 7.58 8.31
N ILE A 187 7.34 8.62 7.64
CA ILE A 187 7.33 8.75 6.19
C ILE A 187 8.72 8.42 5.65
N ILE A 188 8.82 7.31 4.93
CA ILE A 188 10.03 6.88 4.23
C ILE A 188 10.07 7.58 2.88
N VAL A 189 11.11 8.39 2.67
CA VAL A 189 11.33 9.12 1.41
C VAL A 189 12.35 8.38 0.53
N GLU A 190 11.90 7.96 -0.64
CA GLU A 190 12.68 7.29 -1.69
C GLU A 190 13.01 8.28 -2.81
N GLN A 191 14.25 8.23 -3.31
CA GLN A 191 14.70 9.11 -4.39
C GLN A 191 14.63 8.38 -5.73
N GLY A 192 13.78 8.84 -6.64
CA GLY A 192 13.63 8.27 -7.97
C GLY A 192 14.13 9.21 -9.07
N LYS A 193 14.39 8.66 -10.27
CA LYS A 193 14.76 9.43 -11.47
C LYS A 193 13.69 10.46 -11.91
N GLY A 194 12.47 10.37 -11.38
CA GLY A 194 11.35 11.28 -11.65
C GLY A 194 10.91 12.13 -10.45
N GLY A 195 11.73 12.24 -9.39
CA GLY A 195 11.41 12.98 -8.17
C GLY A 195 11.36 12.11 -6.91
N ALA A 196 11.20 12.75 -5.75
CA ALA A 196 11.07 12.08 -4.47
C ALA A 196 9.69 11.40 -4.35
N ARG A 197 9.68 10.12 -3.99
CA ARG A 197 8.48 9.34 -3.64
C ARG A 197 8.48 9.09 -2.15
N TRP A 198 7.31 8.81 -1.59
CA TRP A 198 7.19 8.53 -0.19
C TRP A 198 6.23 7.37 0.09
N LYS A 199 6.45 6.69 1.21
CA LYS A 199 5.52 5.74 1.80
C LYS A 199 5.45 5.89 3.31
N ARG A 200 4.33 5.54 3.92
CA ARG A 200 4.21 5.41 5.38
C ARG A 200 4.91 4.12 5.84
N LYS A 201 5.53 4.18 7.01
CA LYS A 201 6.29 3.12 7.67
C LYS A 201 5.36 2.17 8.42
#